data_AF-R6NLE6-F1
#
_entry.id   AF-R6NLE6-F1
#
_cell.length_a   1.000
_cell.length_b   1.000
_cell.length_c   1.000
_cell.angle_alpha   90.00
_cell.angle_beta   90.00
_cell.angle_gamma   90.00
#
_symmetry.space_group_name_H-M   'P 1'
#
loop_
_entity.id
_entity.type
_entity.pdbx_description
1 polymer ?
#
loop_
_entity_poly.entity_id
_entity_poly.type
_entity_poly.pdbx_seq_one_letter_code
_entity_poly.pdbx_strand_id
1 'polypeptide(L)'
;MKIWLIRHGAEDGSVRGGWSKTPLTEEGRAQSLTAAERLAKEPDADIARIFSSDLLRAAQTARIISDRLSVPVAYLPQFREVNNGVLAGMANERADKEYPGLYWRTLDFDEHYPGGESPHEFYDRISAAWGDLVTSVRGSGKDAALVTHGGVINVIMHIIDGIPYSNQTPSFCIGNAEYTAVEV
;
A
#
# COMPACT_ATOMS: atom_id res chain seq x y z
N MET A 1 13.07 -11.66 -11.58
CA MET A 1 12.78 -10.22 -11.82
C MET A 1 12.06 -9.74 -10.59
N LYS A 2 12.29 -8.51 -10.14
CA LYS A 2 11.75 -8.06 -8.86
C LYS A 2 10.61 -7.07 -9.01
N ILE A 3 9.65 -7.19 -8.11
CA ILE A 3 8.73 -6.09 -7.80
C ILE A 3 9.13 -5.53 -6.44
N TRP A 4 9.48 -4.25 -6.42
CA TRP A 4 9.83 -3.49 -5.23
C TRP A 4 8.56 -2.96 -4.58
N LEU A 5 8.14 -3.56 -3.47
CA LEU A 5 6.96 -3.15 -2.70
C LEU A 5 7.36 -2.03 -1.75
N ILE A 6 6.71 -0.88 -1.89
CA ILE A 6 7.06 0.35 -1.17
C ILE A 6 5.82 0.83 -0.42
N ARG A 7 5.90 0.99 0.89
CA ARG A 7 4.82 1.64 1.64
C ARG A 7 4.94 3.15 1.48
N HIS A 8 3.81 3.86 1.37
CA HIS A 8 3.81 5.32 1.38
C HIS A 8 4.51 5.92 2.62
N GLY A 9 4.98 7.16 2.52
CA GLY A 9 5.53 7.91 3.65
C GLY A 9 4.45 8.28 4.68
N ALA A 10 4.86 8.82 5.83
CA ALA A 10 3.94 9.20 6.90
C ALA A 10 2.83 10.17 6.44
N GLU A 11 1.61 9.91 6.93
CA GLU A 11 0.43 10.78 6.80
C GLU A 11 -0.02 11.25 8.19
N ASP A 12 -1.02 12.13 8.26
CA ASP A 12 -1.60 12.55 9.53
C ASP A 12 -2.27 11.35 10.24
N GLY A 13 -1.65 10.89 11.33
CA GLY A 13 -2.12 9.76 12.13
C GLY A 13 -3.29 10.09 13.07
N SER A 14 -3.74 11.35 13.14
CA SER A 14 -4.87 11.75 13.99
C SER A 14 -6.24 11.42 13.38
N VAL A 15 -6.27 11.04 12.10
CA VAL A 15 -7.47 10.62 11.37
C VAL A 15 -7.39 9.15 10.96
N ARG A 16 -8.54 8.53 10.76
CA ARG A 16 -8.66 7.21 10.18
C ARG A 16 -8.17 7.25 8.75
N GLY A 17 -7.19 6.38 8.44
CA GLY A 17 -6.66 6.17 7.10
C GLY A 17 -7.67 5.48 6.17
N GLY A 18 -7.26 4.37 5.56
CA GLY A 18 -8.05 3.69 4.54
C GLY A 18 -8.13 4.56 3.28
N TRP A 19 -9.33 4.83 2.77
CA TRP A 19 -9.55 5.63 1.55
C TRP A 19 -9.58 7.15 1.79
N SER A 20 -9.03 7.61 2.92
CA SER A 20 -8.86 9.03 3.20
C SER A 20 -8.06 9.73 2.09
N LYS A 21 -8.31 11.03 1.93
CA LYS A 21 -7.54 11.90 1.01
C LYS A 21 -6.39 12.61 1.73
N THR A 22 -5.89 12.02 2.82
CA THR A 22 -4.83 12.62 3.64
C THR A 22 -3.52 12.67 2.83
N PRO A 23 -2.87 13.84 2.74
CA PRO A 23 -1.56 13.97 2.09
C PRO A 23 -0.45 13.43 2.98
N LEU A 24 0.76 13.31 2.42
CA LEU A 24 1.96 13.14 3.22
C LEU A 24 2.15 14.33 4.18
N THR A 25 2.68 14.06 5.37
CA THR A 25 3.25 15.09 6.25
C THR A 25 4.59 15.57 5.69
N GLU A 26 5.21 16.59 6.32
CA GLU A 26 6.59 16.97 6.00
C GLU A 26 7.56 15.82 6.25
N GLU A 27 7.38 15.11 7.37
CA GLU A 27 8.13 13.90 7.69
C GLU A 27 7.95 12.83 6.60
N GLY A 28 6.70 12.58 6.16
CA GLY A 28 6.43 11.61 5.11
C GLY A 28 7.06 11.95 3.75
N ARG A 29 7.16 13.25 3.43
CA ARG A 29 7.91 13.72 2.25
C ARG A 29 9.41 13.48 2.42
N ALA A 30 9.99 13.81 3.58
CA ALA A 30 11.40 13.57 3.86
C ALA A 30 11.76 12.08 3.80
N GLN A 31 10.93 11.23 4.40
CA GLN A 31 11.03 9.77 4.32
C GLN A 31 11.00 9.28 2.87
N SER A 32 10.07 9.78 2.06
CA SER A 32 9.94 9.41 0.64
C SER A 32 11.17 9.84 -0.19
N LEU A 33 11.75 11.01 0.10
CA LEU A 33 13.00 11.47 -0.53
C LEU A 33 14.18 10.56 -0.16
N THR A 34 14.31 10.20 1.12
CA THR A 34 15.34 9.26 1.58
C THR A 34 15.19 7.90 0.91
N ALA A 35 13.96 7.38 0.81
CA ALA A 35 13.68 6.12 0.12
C ALA A 35 14.07 6.18 -1.36
N ALA A 36 13.76 7.29 -2.04
CA ALA A 36 14.12 7.51 -3.44
C ALA A 36 15.64 7.52 -3.65
N GLU A 37 16.40 8.19 -2.77
CA GLU A 37 17.87 8.19 -2.83
C GLU A 37 18.48 6.82 -2.58
N ARG A 38 17.89 6.03 -1.67
CA ARG A 38 18.35 4.67 -1.38
C ARG A 38 18.09 3.73 -2.55
N LEU A 39 16.87 3.74 -3.10
CA LEU A 39 16.51 2.96 -4.29
C LEU A 39 17.40 3.31 -5.49
N ALA A 40 17.73 4.60 -5.69
CA ALA A 40 18.61 5.02 -6.78
C ALA A 40 20.05 4.51 -6.67
N LYS A 41 20.47 4.08 -5.47
CA LYS A 41 21.81 3.55 -5.17
C LYS A 41 21.81 2.04 -4.94
N GLU A 42 20.64 1.41 -5.01
CA GLU A 42 20.48 -0.01 -4.79
C GLU A 42 21.04 -0.76 -6.01
N PRO A 43 22.17 -1.49 -5.86
CA PRO A 43 22.91 -2.03 -7.00
C PRO A 43 22.10 -3.07 -7.79
N ASP A 44 21.18 -3.76 -7.11
CA ASP A 44 20.36 -4.80 -7.69
C ASP A 44 18.97 -4.29 -8.14
N ALA A 45 18.71 -2.98 -8.08
CA ALA A 45 17.45 -2.39 -8.53
C ALA A 45 17.57 -1.87 -9.95
N ASP A 46 16.84 -2.50 -10.88
CA ASP A 46 16.74 -2.07 -12.28
C ASP A 46 15.30 -1.68 -12.61
N ILE A 47 14.75 -0.77 -11.79
CA ILE A 47 13.35 -0.36 -11.84
C ILE A 47 13.13 0.46 -13.11
N ALA A 48 12.31 -0.05 -14.03
CA ALA A 48 11.96 0.66 -15.27
C ALA A 48 10.58 1.34 -15.21
N ARG A 49 9.73 0.98 -14.24
CA ARG A 49 8.37 1.50 -14.11
C ARG A 49 7.90 1.47 -12.67
N ILE A 50 7.12 2.49 -12.29
CA ILE A 50 6.45 2.56 -11.00
C ILE A 50 4.95 2.39 -11.22
N PHE A 51 4.34 1.53 -10.42
CA PHE A 51 2.92 1.43 -10.22
C PHE A 51 2.59 1.98 -8.84
N SER A 52 1.42 2.59 -8.68
CA SER A 52 1.06 3.16 -7.39
C SER A 52 -0.43 3.12 -7.14
N SER A 53 -0.83 2.91 -5.89
CA SER A 53 -2.15 3.35 -5.44
C SER A 53 -2.37 4.82 -5.78
N ASP A 54 -3.56 5.17 -6.24
CA ASP A 54 -3.94 6.56 -6.53
C ASP A 54 -4.36 7.38 -5.29
N LEU A 55 -4.45 6.78 -4.09
CA LEU A 55 -4.58 7.56 -2.85
C LEU A 55 -3.42 8.53 -2.67
N LEU A 56 -3.75 9.75 -2.22
CA LEU A 56 -2.88 10.92 -2.30
C LEU A 56 -1.49 10.70 -1.70
N ARG A 57 -1.39 10.08 -0.52
CA ARG A 57 -0.11 9.77 0.13
C ARG A 57 0.78 8.82 -0.69
N ALA A 58 0.20 7.77 -1.28
CA ALA A 58 0.94 6.81 -2.10
C ALA A 58 1.34 7.45 -3.43
N ALA A 59 0.43 8.21 -4.06
CA ALA A 59 0.71 8.93 -5.28
C ALA A 59 1.82 9.99 -5.10
N GLN A 60 1.83 10.71 -3.97
CA GLN A 60 2.91 11.65 -3.63
C GLN A 60 4.25 10.96 -3.41
N THR A 61 4.28 9.84 -2.67
CA THR A 61 5.50 9.03 -2.51
C THR A 61 5.99 8.51 -3.87
N ALA A 62 5.10 7.97 -4.70
CA ALA A 62 5.44 7.47 -6.03
C ALA A 62 5.99 8.57 -6.94
N ARG A 63 5.44 9.77 -6.87
CA ARG A 63 5.93 10.91 -7.64
C ARG A 63 7.35 11.30 -7.22
N ILE A 64 7.61 11.39 -5.92
CA ILE A 64 8.95 11.71 -5.39
C ILE A 64 9.99 10.68 -5.87
N ILE A 65 9.64 9.39 -5.82
CA ILE A 65 10.54 8.31 -6.26
C ILE A 65 10.72 8.35 -7.79
N SER A 66 9.64 8.57 -8.54
CA SER A 66 9.65 8.72 -9.99
C SER A 66 10.57 9.85 -10.46
N ASP A 67 10.46 11.02 -9.85
CA ASP A 67 11.29 12.18 -10.21
C ASP A 67 12.78 11.87 -9.97
N ARG A 68 13.11 11.11 -8.92
CA ARG A 68 14.50 10.74 -8.61
C ARG A 68 15.07 9.65 -9.52
N LEU A 69 14.26 8.66 -9.88
CA LEU A 69 14.66 7.54 -10.74
C LEU A 69 14.49 7.85 -12.24
N SER A 70 13.79 8.93 -12.59
CA SER A 70 13.43 9.28 -13.98
C SER A 70 12.63 8.19 -14.69
N VAL A 71 11.68 7.56 -13.98
CA VAL A 71 10.83 6.47 -14.49
C VAL A 71 9.35 6.84 -14.43
N PRO A 72 8.50 6.37 -15.37
CA PRO A 72 7.09 6.72 -15.41
C PRO A 72 6.28 6.05 -14.28
N VAL A 73 5.22 6.73 -13.84
CA VAL A 73 4.23 6.22 -12.86
C VAL A 73 2.91 5.87 -13.54
N ALA A 74 2.35 4.70 -13.24
CA ALA A 74 0.97 4.34 -13.53
C ALA A 74 0.17 4.22 -12.22
N TYR A 75 -0.95 4.93 -12.12
CA TYR A 75 -1.81 4.90 -10.93
C TYR A 75 -2.91 3.85 -11.09
N LEU A 76 -3.05 3.00 -10.08
CA LEU A 76 -3.84 1.78 -10.08
C LEU A 76 -4.77 1.76 -8.84
N PRO A 77 -6.06 2.14 -8.99
CA PRO A 77 -7.03 2.17 -7.89
C PRO A 77 -7.25 0.81 -7.21
N GLN A 78 -6.95 -0.30 -7.88
CA GLN A 78 -7.05 -1.63 -7.30
C GLN A 78 -6.03 -1.88 -6.17
N PHE A 79 -4.97 -1.07 -6.05
CA PHE A 79 -3.96 -1.16 -4.99
C PHE A 79 -4.19 -0.17 -3.84
N ARG A 80 -5.37 0.46 -3.74
CA ARG A 80 -5.72 1.26 -2.56
C ARG A 80 -5.74 0.41 -1.28
N GLU A 81 -5.50 1.05 -0.15
CA GLU A 81 -5.69 0.45 1.19
C GLU A 81 -7.14 -0.03 1.37
N VAL A 82 -7.44 -0.67 2.50
CA VAL A 82 -8.81 -1.05 2.83
C VAL A 82 -9.79 0.11 2.67
N ASN A 83 -10.91 -0.14 1.99
CA ASN A 83 -12.06 0.75 1.97
C ASN A 83 -12.80 0.67 3.31
N ASN A 84 -12.44 1.54 4.24
CA ASN A 84 -13.08 1.68 5.54
C ASN A 84 -14.37 2.52 5.53
N GLY A 85 -14.93 2.80 4.34
CA GLY A 85 -16.24 3.42 4.18
C GLY A 85 -16.38 4.75 4.91
N VAL A 86 -17.40 4.85 5.77
CA VAL A 86 -17.73 6.09 6.51
C VAL A 86 -16.63 6.57 7.46
N LEU A 87 -15.66 5.71 7.78
CA LEU A 87 -14.55 6.06 8.66
C LEU A 87 -13.45 6.84 7.92
N ALA A 88 -13.36 6.77 6.59
CA ALA A 88 -12.28 7.36 5.81
C ALA A 88 -12.10 8.87 6.11
N GLY A 89 -10.95 9.25 6.68
CA GLY A 89 -10.62 10.64 7.03
C GLY A 89 -11.35 11.19 8.26
N MET A 90 -12.11 10.37 8.99
CA MET A 90 -12.72 10.76 10.25
C MET A 90 -11.64 10.91 11.34
N ALA A 91 -11.71 11.96 12.17
CA ALA A 91 -10.84 12.08 13.34
C ALA A 91 -10.97 10.83 14.24
N ASN A 92 -9.85 10.31 14.75
CA ASN A 92 -9.84 9.06 15.51
C ASN A 92 -10.78 9.12 16.72
N GLU A 93 -10.75 10.21 17.48
CA GLU A 93 -11.63 10.43 18.64
C GLU A 93 -13.11 10.35 18.28
N ARG A 94 -13.49 10.89 17.11
CA ARG A 94 -14.87 10.84 16.62
C ARG A 94 -15.23 9.42 16.19
N ALA A 95 -14.34 8.73 15.48
CA ALA A 95 -14.55 7.35 15.05
C ALA A 95 -14.73 6.42 16.26
N ASP A 96 -13.91 6.57 17.30
CA ASP A 96 -14.03 5.78 18.53
C ASP A 96 -15.33 6.05 19.30
N LYS A 97 -15.89 7.25 19.19
CA LYS A 97 -17.17 7.61 19.79
C LYS A 97 -18.37 7.10 18.99
N GLU A 98 -18.35 7.26 17.67
CA GLU A 98 -19.48 6.90 16.78
C GLU A 98 -19.50 5.41 16.44
N TYR A 99 -18.33 4.77 16.36
CA TYR A 99 -18.14 3.36 15.98
C TYR A 99 -17.19 2.67 16.97
N PRO A 100 -17.58 2.54 18.25
CA PRO A 100 -16.71 2.02 19.29
C PRO A 100 -16.26 0.59 18.99
N GLY A 101 -14.95 0.35 19.05
CA GLY A 101 -14.38 -0.98 18.84
C GLY A 101 -14.31 -1.42 17.38
N LEU A 102 -14.71 -0.60 16.42
CA LEU A 102 -14.65 -0.94 14.99
C LEU A 102 -13.24 -0.72 14.42
N TYR A 103 -12.46 -1.81 14.36
CA TYR A 103 -11.11 -1.84 13.82
C TYR A 103 -10.94 -3.00 12.84
N TRP A 104 -9.91 -2.95 11.99
CA TRP A 104 -9.69 -3.99 10.98
C TRP A 104 -9.59 -5.39 11.58
N ARG A 105 -8.87 -5.52 12.70
CA ARG A 105 -8.66 -6.80 13.39
C ARG A 105 -9.88 -7.30 14.16
N THR A 106 -10.91 -6.47 14.35
CA THR A 106 -12.11 -6.86 15.11
C THR A 106 -13.25 -7.32 14.21
N LEU A 107 -13.15 -7.11 12.90
CA LEU A 107 -14.14 -7.59 11.93
C LEU A 107 -14.05 -9.11 11.79
N ASP A 108 -15.21 -9.76 11.61
CA ASP A 108 -15.25 -11.09 11.01
C ASP A 108 -14.82 -11.02 9.52
N PHE A 109 -14.38 -12.14 8.95
CA PHE A 109 -13.73 -12.13 7.63
C PHE A 109 -14.65 -11.63 6.49
N ASP A 110 -15.95 -11.93 6.59
CA ASP A 110 -16.97 -11.48 5.64
C ASP A 110 -17.73 -10.22 6.13
N GLU A 111 -17.36 -9.65 7.28
CA GLU A 111 -18.01 -8.46 7.82
C GLU A 111 -17.49 -7.19 7.15
N HIS A 112 -18.41 -6.39 6.63
CA HIS A 112 -18.08 -5.12 5.97
C HIS A 112 -17.87 -3.99 6.98
N TYR A 113 -16.90 -3.12 6.68
CA TYR A 113 -16.99 -1.76 7.18
C TYR A 113 -18.31 -1.10 6.74
N PRO A 114 -18.94 -0.24 7.55
CA PRO A 114 -20.12 0.51 7.12
C PRO A 114 -19.80 1.38 5.90
N GLY A 115 -20.42 1.06 4.76
CA GLY A 115 -20.16 1.71 3.46
C GLY A 115 -18.78 1.41 2.87
N GLY A 116 -18.10 0.37 3.35
CA GLY A 116 -16.77 -0.06 2.93
C GLY A 116 -16.77 -1.50 2.41
N GLU A 117 -15.58 -2.10 2.40
CA GLU A 117 -15.38 -3.51 2.01
C GLU A 117 -15.15 -4.40 3.25
N SER A 118 -15.31 -5.71 3.08
CA SER A 118 -14.93 -6.72 4.09
C SER A 118 -13.46 -7.17 3.96
N PRO A 119 -12.88 -7.84 4.98
CA PRO A 119 -11.59 -8.51 4.86
C PRO A 119 -11.44 -9.45 3.67
N HIS A 120 -12.49 -10.19 3.36
CA HIS A 120 -12.54 -11.08 2.20
C HIS A 120 -12.47 -10.29 0.88
N GLU A 121 -13.30 -9.26 0.71
CA GLU A 121 -13.30 -8.44 -0.51
C GLU A 121 -11.98 -7.71 -0.71
N PHE A 122 -11.37 -7.22 0.38
CA PHE A 122 -10.04 -6.63 0.33
C PHE A 122 -9.00 -7.64 -0.16
N TYR A 123 -9.00 -8.85 0.41
CA TYR A 123 -8.08 -9.92 0.00
C TYR A 123 -8.26 -10.28 -1.48
N ASP A 124 -9.49 -10.48 -1.94
CA ASP A 124 -9.78 -10.84 -3.33
C ASP A 124 -9.35 -9.75 -4.30
N ARG A 125 -9.63 -8.48 -3.97
CA ARG A 125 -9.23 -7.33 -4.76
C ARG A 125 -7.71 -7.25 -4.91
N ILE A 126 -6.96 -7.41 -3.82
CA ILE A 126 -5.50 -7.35 -3.87
C ILE A 126 -4.92 -8.59 -4.56
N SER A 127 -5.50 -9.77 -4.35
CA SER A 127 -5.05 -11.02 -4.99
C SER A 127 -5.19 -10.95 -6.52
N ALA A 128 -6.35 -10.51 -7.01
CA ALA A 128 -6.58 -10.31 -8.44
C ALA A 128 -5.63 -9.24 -9.01
N ALA A 129 -5.54 -8.08 -8.35
CA ALA A 129 -4.67 -6.98 -8.77
C ALA A 129 -3.19 -7.39 -8.83
N TRP A 130 -2.73 -8.18 -7.87
CA TRP A 130 -1.37 -8.70 -7.82
C TRP A 130 -1.09 -9.65 -8.99
N GLY A 131 -1.99 -10.59 -9.27
CA GLY A 131 -1.88 -11.50 -10.42
C GLY A 131 -1.82 -10.75 -11.76
N ASP A 132 -2.67 -9.74 -11.93
CA ASP A 132 -2.65 -8.88 -13.13
C ASP A 132 -1.35 -8.09 -13.25
N LEU A 133 -0.85 -7.52 -12.14
CA LEU A 133 0.40 -6.78 -12.13
C LEU A 133 1.58 -7.67 -12.51
N VAL A 134 1.73 -8.84 -11.86
CA VAL A 134 2.78 -9.83 -12.17
C VAL A 134 2.74 -10.22 -13.65
N THR A 135 1.55 -10.51 -14.17
CA THR A 135 1.38 -10.84 -15.58
C THR A 135 1.79 -9.69 -16.50
N SER A 136 1.46 -8.45 -16.14
CA SER A 136 1.75 -7.26 -16.95
C SER A 136 3.24 -6.89 -17.02
N VAL A 137 4.03 -7.29 -16.02
CA VAL A 137 5.48 -7.01 -15.97
C VAL A 137 6.34 -8.18 -16.45
N ARG A 138 5.76 -9.39 -16.54
CA ARG A 138 6.50 -10.60 -16.93
C ARG A 138 7.17 -10.44 -18.30
N GLY A 139 8.42 -10.86 -18.39
CA GLY A 139 9.20 -10.83 -19.64
C GLY A 139 9.77 -9.48 -20.03
N SER A 140 9.60 -8.44 -19.21
CA SER A 140 10.23 -7.12 -19.43
C SER A 140 11.76 -7.14 -19.33
N GLY A 141 12.32 -8.12 -18.61
CA GLY A 141 13.74 -8.17 -18.25
C GLY A 141 14.18 -7.06 -17.29
N LYS A 142 13.24 -6.29 -16.73
CA LYS A 142 13.44 -5.15 -15.84
C LYS A 142 12.58 -5.26 -14.59
N ASP A 143 13.03 -4.65 -13.50
CA ASP A 143 12.24 -4.60 -12.28
C ASP A 143 11.12 -3.55 -12.39
N ALA A 144 10.13 -3.68 -11.51
CA ALA A 144 9.09 -2.69 -11.31
C ALA A 144 8.98 -2.31 -9.83
N ALA A 145 8.38 -1.17 -9.52
CA ALA A 145 8.02 -0.82 -8.15
C ALA A 145 6.50 -0.70 -8.00
N LEU A 146 5.98 -1.06 -6.83
CA LEU A 146 4.60 -0.85 -6.42
C LEU A 146 4.58 0.00 -5.14
N VAL A 147 4.14 1.24 -5.25
CA VAL A 147 3.96 2.15 -4.10
C VAL A 147 2.52 2.07 -3.59
N THR A 148 2.34 1.49 -2.41
CA THR A 148 1.03 1.17 -1.83
C THR A 148 1.05 1.31 -0.29
N HIS A 149 0.28 0.49 0.43
CA HIS A 149 -0.05 0.61 1.84
C HIS A 149 0.30 -0.66 2.61
N GLY A 150 0.34 -0.56 3.94
CA GLY A 150 0.72 -1.68 4.81
C GLY A 150 -0.21 -2.89 4.67
N GLY A 151 -1.53 -2.68 4.60
CA GLY A 151 -2.49 -3.77 4.44
C GLY A 151 -2.34 -4.52 3.12
N VAL A 152 -2.08 -3.78 2.04
CA VAL A 152 -1.89 -4.32 0.70
C VAL A 152 -0.60 -5.16 0.62
N ILE A 153 0.51 -4.64 1.13
CA ILE A 153 1.79 -5.37 1.18
C ILE A 153 1.62 -6.63 2.02
N ASN A 154 0.90 -6.54 3.14
CA ASN A 154 0.65 -7.70 3.98
C ASN A 154 -0.10 -8.83 3.23
N VAL A 155 -1.13 -8.50 2.43
CA VAL A 155 -1.82 -9.49 1.59
C VAL A 155 -0.87 -10.09 0.55
N ILE A 156 -0.08 -9.26 -0.15
CA ILE A 156 0.87 -9.72 -1.16
C ILE A 156 1.90 -10.69 -0.56
N MET A 157 2.43 -10.39 0.63
CA MET A 157 3.38 -11.27 1.31
C MET A 157 2.76 -12.62 1.69
N HIS A 158 1.50 -12.65 2.14
CA HIS A 158 0.79 -13.91 2.40
C HIS A 158 0.63 -14.76 1.13
N ILE A 159 0.32 -14.13 -0.01
CA ILE A 159 0.21 -14.82 -1.30
C ILE A 159 1.55 -15.44 -1.70
N ILE A 160 2.63 -14.67 -1.59
CA ILE A 160 3.98 -15.10 -1.99
C ILE A 160 4.48 -16.25 -1.10
N ASP A 161 4.25 -16.15 0.21
CA ASP A 161 4.72 -17.16 1.17
C ASP A 161 3.80 -18.39 1.23
N GLY A 162 2.66 -18.38 0.52
CA GLY A 162 1.68 -19.47 0.55
C GLY A 162 0.98 -19.63 1.90
N ILE A 163 0.88 -18.54 2.67
CA ILE A 163 0.29 -18.53 4.01
C ILE A 163 -1.18 -18.09 3.90
N PRO A 164 -2.14 -18.82 4.49
CA PRO A 164 -3.54 -18.39 4.53
C PRO A 164 -3.69 -17.00 5.15
N TYR A 165 -4.36 -16.10 4.43
CA TYR A 165 -4.60 -14.74 4.90
C TYR A 165 -5.82 -14.65 5.83
N SER A 166 -5.72 -13.79 6.84
CA SER A 166 -6.86 -13.27 7.60
C SER A 166 -6.53 -11.85 8.07
N ASN A 167 -7.55 -11.01 8.29
CA ASN A 167 -7.37 -9.72 8.96
C ASN A 167 -6.86 -9.85 10.42
N GLN A 168 -6.94 -11.05 11.00
CA GLN A 168 -6.54 -11.32 12.38
C GLN A 168 -5.11 -11.89 12.50
N THR A 169 -4.48 -12.35 11.40
CA THR A 169 -3.10 -12.86 11.46
C THR A 169 -2.08 -11.73 11.74
N PRO A 170 -0.92 -12.04 12.35
CA PRO A 170 0.16 -11.08 12.50
C PRO A 170 0.56 -10.49 11.14
N SER A 171 0.80 -9.17 11.12
CA SER A 171 1.14 -8.49 9.87
C SER A 171 2.64 -8.55 9.60
N PHE A 172 3.02 -8.66 8.33
CA PHE A 172 4.34 -8.30 7.87
C PHE A 172 4.53 -6.79 8.08
N CYS A 173 5.38 -6.43 9.04
CA CYS A 173 5.63 -5.03 9.38
C CYS A 173 6.56 -4.39 8.35
N ILE A 174 6.06 -3.35 7.68
CA ILE A 174 6.87 -2.45 6.86
C ILE A 174 6.56 -1.00 7.27
N GLY A 175 7.61 -0.24 7.57
CA GLY A 175 7.52 1.15 8.02
C GLY A 175 7.16 2.13 6.90
N ASN A 176 6.96 3.39 7.27
CA ASN A 176 6.63 4.45 6.31
C ASN A 176 7.83 4.71 5.37
N ALA A 177 7.56 4.76 4.07
CA ALA A 177 8.58 4.84 3.01
C ALA A 177 9.65 3.74 3.04
N GLU A 178 9.41 2.64 3.75
CA GLU A 178 10.25 1.46 3.65
C GLU A 178 9.85 0.63 2.43
N TYR A 179 10.80 -0.18 1.96
CA TYR A 179 10.63 -1.02 0.80
C TYR A 179 11.21 -2.41 1.01
N THR A 180 10.65 -3.38 0.30
CA THR A 180 11.16 -4.75 0.17
C THR A 180 11.05 -5.19 -1.29
N ALA A 181 11.84 -6.17 -1.70
CA ALA A 181 11.79 -6.72 -3.06
C ALA A 181 11.29 -8.17 -3.02
N VAL A 182 10.43 -8.52 -3.97
CA VAL A 182 9.94 -9.89 -4.15
C VAL A 182 10.20 -10.36 -5.57
N GLU A 183 10.62 -11.62 -5.72
CA GLU A 183 10.82 -12.24 -7.03
C GLU A 183 9.49 -12.75 -7.59
N VAL A 184 9.24 -12.52 -8.89
CA VAL A 184 8.01 -12.90 -9.61
C VAL A 184 8.26 -13.48 -10.99
#